data_AF-A0A9C9PNL3-F1
#
_entry.id   AF-A0A9C9PNL3-F1
#
_cell.length_a   1.000
_cell.length_b   1.000
_cell.length_c   1.000
_cell.angle_alpha   90.00
_cell.angle_beta   90.00
_cell.angle_gamma   90.00
#
_symmetry.space_group_name_H-M   'P 1'
#
loop_
_entity.id
_entity.type
_entity.pdbx_description
1 polymer ?
#
loop_
_entity_poly.entity_id
_entity_poly.type
_entity_poly.pdbx_seq_one_letter_code
_entity_poly.pdbx_strand_id
1 'polypeptide(L)' 'VDYFEPEDIIIVNRSKGASLFKRLNKKALSDWLEDYSMGELWRKNIITGGPVYE' A
#
# COMPACT_ATOMS: atom_id res chain seq x y z
N VAL A 1 -17.12 1.16 -4.23
CA VAL A 1 -17.07 2.40 -3.44
C VAL A 1 -15.91 2.23 -2.48
N ASP A 2 -14.91 3.08 -2.63
CA ASP A 2 -13.67 2.99 -1.87
C ASP A 2 -13.86 3.81 -0.59
N TYR A 3 -13.75 3.13 0.55
CA TYR A 3 -13.98 3.73 1.89
C TYR A 3 -12.69 4.16 2.57
N PHE A 4 -11.54 3.96 1.93
CA PHE A 4 -10.23 4.17 2.54
C PHE A 4 -9.39 5.09 1.66
N GLU A 5 -8.87 6.16 2.26
CA GLU A 5 -7.85 6.96 1.62
C GLU A 5 -6.48 6.25 1.73
N PRO A 6 -5.56 6.46 0.77
CA PRO A 6 -4.21 5.92 0.88
C PRO A 6 -3.52 6.34 2.18
N GLU A 7 -3.82 7.52 2.73
CA GLU A 7 -3.21 8.02 3.96
C GLU A 7 -3.68 7.26 5.22
N ASP A 8 -4.85 6.62 5.17
CA ASP A 8 -5.36 5.74 6.23
C ASP A 8 -4.71 4.35 6.20
N ILE A 9 -3.99 4.02 5.13
CA ILE A 9 -3.46 2.68 4.92
C ILE A 9 -1.97 2.64 5.32
N ILE A 10 -1.69 1.83 6.34
CA ILE A 10 -0.34 1.58 6.85
C ILE A 10 0.08 0.19 6.42
N ILE A 11 1.17 0.13 5.67
CA ILE A 11 1.78 -1.11 5.25
C ILE A 11 2.84 -1.50 6.27
N VAL A 12 2.79 -2.76 6.71
CA VAL A 12 3.84 -3.35 7.54
C VAL A 12 4.65 -4.29 6.67
N ASN A 13 5.91 -3.96 6.48
CA ASN A 13 6.90 -4.83 5.85
C ASN A 13 7.89 -5.31 6.90
N ARG A 14 8.37 -6.54 6.78
CA ARG A 14 9.43 -7.05 7.64
C ARG A 14 10.72 -7.07 6.84
N SER A 15 11.74 -6.35 7.29
CA SER A 15 13.05 -6.31 6.64
C SER A 15 14.15 -6.51 7.68
N LYS A 16 15.03 -7.49 7.46
CA LYS A 16 16.17 -7.80 8.34
C LYS A 16 15.80 -7.99 9.83
N GLY A 17 14.69 -8.68 10.08
CA GLY A 17 14.21 -8.94 11.44
C GLY A 17 13.51 -7.76 12.13
N ALA A 18 13.38 -6.61 11.47
CA ALA A 18 12.63 -5.45 11.97
C ALA A 18 11.33 -5.24 11.19
N SER A 19 10.28 -4.78 11.90
CA SER A 19 9.01 -4.36 11.29
C SER A 19 9.10 -2.90 10.85
N LEU A 20 9.09 -2.68 9.55
CA LEU A 20 9.00 -1.36 8.91
C LEU A 20 7.53 -1.01 8.66
N PHE A 21 7.05 -0.01 9.37
CA PHE A 21 5.74 0.57 9.17
C PHE A 21 5.87 1.72 8.17
N LYS A 22 5.26 1.58 7.00
CA LYS A 22 5.27 2.60 5.96
C LYS A 22 3.83 2.98 5.64
N ARG A 23 3.47 4.22 5.95
CA ARG A 23 2.18 4.78 5.55
C ARG A 23 2.21 5.06 4.05
N LEU A 24 1.13 4.70 3.37
CA LEU A 24 0.97 5.02 1.96
C LEU A 24 0.78 6.53 1.81
N ASN A 25 1.54 7.10 0.88
CA ASN A 25 1.44 8.52 0.58
C ASN A 25 0.56 8.68 -0.65
N LYS A 26 -0.55 9.41 -0.51
CA LYS A 26 -1.46 9.75 -1.60
C LYS A 26 -0.71 10.29 -2.81
N LYS A 27 0.33 11.08 -2.58
CA LYS A 27 1.15 11.68 -3.65
C LYS A 27 1.97 10.66 -4.43
N ALA A 28 2.43 9.59 -3.78
CA ALA A 28 3.17 8.51 -4.42
C ALA A 28 2.25 7.56 -5.21
N LEU A 29 0.99 7.44 -4.76
CA LEU A 29 -0.05 6.64 -5.41
C LEU A 29 -0.94 7.47 -6.33
N SER A 30 -0.74 8.78 -6.46
CA SER A 30 -1.68 9.67 -7.16
C SER A 30 -1.82 9.27 -8.63
N ASP A 31 -0.69 8.99 -9.27
CA ASP A 31 -0.60 8.50 -10.66
C ASP A 31 -1.35 7.17 -10.86
N TRP A 32 -1.28 6.29 -9.84
CA TRP A 32 -1.98 5.01 -9.84
C TRP A 32 -3.47 5.15 -9.53
N LEU A 33 -3.84 6.11 -8.66
CA LEU A 33 -5.20 6.41 -8.26
C LEU A 33 -5.99 7.16 -9.34
N GLU A 34 -5.31 7.75 -10.32
CA GLU A 34 -5.93 8.32 -11.52
C GLU A 34 -6.53 7.24 -12.44
N ASP A 35 -5.87 6.08 -12.54
CA ASP A 35 -6.26 5.00 -13.46
C ASP A 35 -6.92 3.80 -12.74
N TYR A 36 -6.63 3.62 -11.44
CA TYR A 36 -7.10 2.47 -10.65
C TYR A 36 -7.62 2.88 -9.28
N SER A 37 -8.70 2.24 -8.83
CA SER A 37 -9.18 2.44 -7.45
C SER A 37 -8.28 1.75 -6.42
N MET A 38 -8.35 2.17 -5.15
CA MET A 38 -7.51 1.61 -4.07
C MET A 38 -7.69 0.09 -3.94
N GLY A 39 -8.94 -0.40 -4.07
CA GLY A 39 -9.23 -1.83 -4.10
C GLY A 39 -8.62 -2.57 -5.31
N GLU A 40 -8.48 -1.92 -6.47
CA GLU A 40 -7.83 -2.51 -7.63
C GLU A 40 -6.32 -2.59 -7.45
N LEU A 41 -5.69 -1.56 -6.90
CA LEU A 41 -4.26 -1.57 -6.60
C LEU A 41 -3.89 -2.68 -5.63
N TRP A 42 -4.77 -2.96 -4.65
CA TRP A 42 -4.65 -4.10 -3.76
C TRP A 42 -4.78 -5.44 -4.50
N ARG A 43 -5.80 -5.59 -5.37
CA ARG A 43 -6.00 -6.80 -6.17
C ARG A 43 -4.85 -7.07 -7.15
N LYS A 44 -4.24 -6.01 -7.70
CA LYS A 44 -3.12 -6.09 -8.63
C LYS A 44 -1.76 -6.28 -7.94
N ASN A 45 -1.72 -6.39 -6.61
CA ASN A 45 -0.48 -6.54 -5.85
C ASN A 45 0.52 -5.37 -6.03
N ILE A 46 0.05 -4.21 -6.52
CA ILE A 46 0.87 -2.99 -6.66
C ILE A 46 1.28 -2.49 -5.28
N ILE A 47 0.35 -2.60 -4.34
CA ILE A 47 0.54 -2.25 -2.94
C ILE A 47 0.99 -3.51 -2.22
N THR A 48 2.29 -3.78 -2.27
CA THR A 48 2.84 -4.94 -1.56
C THR A 48 2.84 -4.64 -0.06
N GLY A 49 2.06 -5.42 0.68
CA GLY A 49 1.93 -5.29 2.12
C GLY A 49 1.87 -6.65 2.79
N GLY A 50 2.89 -6.93 3.58
CA GLY A 50 3.02 -8.20 4.29
C GLY A 50 4.47 -8.48 4.64
N PRO A 51 4.72 -9.51 5.46
CA PRO A 51 6.06 -10.04 5.60
C PRO A 51 6.50 -10.55 4.23
N VAL A 52 7.41 -9.84 3.58
CA VAL A 52 8.21 -10.45 2.52
C VAL A 52 8.92 -11.64 3.18
N TYR A 53 8.56 -12.86 2.75
CA TYR A 53 9.36 -14.03 3.06
C TYR A 53 10.70 -13.80 2.37
N GLU A 54 11.70 -13.42 3.17
CA GLU A 54 13.10 -13.49 2.77
C GLU A 54 13.51 -14.97 2.70
#